data_AF-A0A975FJK5-F1
#
_entry.id   AF-A0A975FJK5-F1
#
_cell.length_a   1.000
_cell.length_b   1.000
_cell.length_c   1.000
_cell.angle_alpha   90.00
_cell.angle_beta   90.00
_cell.angle_gamma   90.00
#
_symmetry.space_group_name_H-M   'P 1'
#
loop_
_entity.id
_entity.type
_entity.pdbx_description
1 polymer ?
#
loop_
_entity_poly.entity_id
_entity_poly.type
_entity_poly.pdbx_seq_one_letter_code
_entity_poly.pdbx_strand_id
1 'polypeptide(L)'
;MTAPPVPARDDSAGRAFNDLRNLAKQRGREPMEYFTVYALEGFLARLTSSPFAPDFVLKGGVLMAAFASRRPTRDIDLAARGLSNDIADVEARVRKTIEIEREDRHRDRPRRAEHAVAGLRGHRRGLAEPKHRHR
;
A
#
# COMPACT_ATOMS: atom_id res chain seq x y z
N MET A 1 -12.87 22.81 6.36
CA MET A 1 -11.98 21.75 5.83
C MET A 1 -12.47 21.40 4.44
N THR A 2 -11.77 21.87 3.41
CA THR A 2 -12.15 21.67 2.00
C THR A 2 -11.67 20.28 1.57
N ALA A 3 -12.52 19.52 0.87
CA ALA A 3 -12.13 18.22 0.35
C ALA A 3 -10.87 18.35 -0.54
N PRO A 4 -9.93 17.38 -0.47
CA PRO A 4 -8.74 17.43 -1.32
C PRO A 4 -9.16 17.47 -2.80
N PRO A 5 -8.48 18.25 -3.64
CA PRO A 5 -8.84 18.40 -5.04
C PRO A 5 -8.82 17.04 -5.74
N VAL A 6 -9.81 16.79 -6.59
CA VAL A 6 -9.81 15.62 -7.48
C VAL A 6 -8.58 15.75 -8.38
N PRO A 7 -7.66 14.76 -8.41
CA PRO A 7 -6.45 14.86 -9.21
C PRO A 7 -6.79 15.12 -10.67
N ALA A 8 -6.22 16.17 -11.25
CA ALA A 8 -6.41 16.46 -12.65
C ALA A 8 -5.77 15.33 -13.46
N ARG A 9 -6.39 14.90 -14.57
CA ARG A 9 -5.88 13.79 -15.40
C ARG A 9 -4.45 14.01 -15.88
N ASP A 10 -4.00 15.26 -15.92
CA ASP A 10 -2.71 15.71 -16.46
C ASP A 10 -1.65 15.96 -15.38
N ASP A 11 -1.96 15.75 -14.09
CA ASP A 11 -0.97 15.77 -13.01
C ASP A 11 -0.42 14.36 -12.71
N SER A 12 0.67 14.30 -11.93
CA SER A 12 1.35 13.04 -11.63
C SER A 12 0.48 12.08 -10.81
N ALA A 13 -0.43 12.58 -9.96
CA ALA A 13 -1.32 11.78 -9.13
C ALA A 13 -2.49 11.22 -9.94
N GLY A 14 -3.09 12.03 -10.82
CA GLY A 14 -4.14 11.62 -11.74
C GLY A 14 -3.66 10.55 -12.72
N ARG A 15 -2.42 10.65 -13.20
CA ARG A 15 -1.78 9.57 -13.98
C ARG A 15 -1.65 8.28 -13.17
N ALA A 16 -1.07 8.33 -11.96
CA ALA A 16 -0.95 7.15 -11.09
C ALA A 16 -2.30 6.45 -10.87
N PHE A 17 -3.32 7.24 -10.54
CA PHE A 17 -4.67 6.76 -10.30
C PHE A 17 -5.24 6.03 -11.52
N ASN A 18 -5.14 6.64 -12.70
CA ASN A 18 -5.64 6.05 -13.94
C ASN A 18 -4.86 4.79 -14.32
N ASP A 19 -3.53 4.78 -14.18
CA ASP A 19 -2.68 3.62 -14.48
C ASP A 19 -3.04 2.41 -13.62
N LEU A 20 -3.14 2.60 -12.30
CA LEU A 20 -3.50 1.55 -11.35
C LEU A 20 -4.91 1.03 -11.58
N ARG A 21 -5.87 1.93 -11.86
CA ARG A 21 -7.24 1.54 -12.20
C ARG A 21 -7.30 0.71 -13.49
N ASN A 22 -6.55 1.11 -14.51
CA ASN A 22 -6.51 0.40 -15.79
C ASN A 22 -5.83 -0.98 -15.63
N LEU A 23 -4.76 -1.05 -14.86
CA LEU A 23 -4.09 -2.31 -14.53
C LEU A 23 -5.02 -3.27 -13.77
N ALA A 24 -5.74 -2.77 -12.76
CA ALA A 24 -6.72 -3.58 -12.02
C ALA A 24 -7.78 -4.17 -12.96
N LYS A 25 -8.32 -3.36 -13.88
CA LYS A 25 -9.27 -3.82 -14.91
C LYS A 25 -8.66 -4.89 -15.82
N GLN A 26 -7.45 -4.67 -16.34
CA GLN A 26 -6.75 -5.64 -17.21
C GLN A 26 -6.51 -6.98 -16.51
N ARG A 27 -6.31 -6.97 -15.19
CA ARG A 27 -6.08 -8.18 -14.39
C ARG A 27 -7.35 -8.79 -13.80
N GLY A 28 -8.53 -8.21 -14.03
CA GLY A 28 -9.80 -8.65 -13.46
C GLY A 28 -9.80 -8.58 -11.93
N ARG A 29 -9.19 -7.53 -11.37
CA ARG A 29 -9.01 -7.33 -9.93
C ARG A 29 -9.66 -6.04 -9.46
N GLU A 30 -9.88 -5.97 -8.15
CA GLU A 30 -10.48 -4.82 -7.50
C GLU A 30 -9.44 -3.66 -7.41
N PRO A 31 -9.76 -2.43 -7.86
CA PRO A 31 -8.82 -1.31 -7.89
C PRO A 31 -8.24 -0.89 -6.53
N MET A 32 -9.02 -0.95 -5.45
CA MET A 32 -8.54 -0.61 -4.11
C MET A 32 -7.39 -1.50 -3.66
N GLU A 33 -7.28 -2.75 -4.10
CA GLU A 33 -6.09 -3.59 -3.84
C GLU A 33 -4.80 -2.92 -4.33
N TYR A 34 -4.83 -2.32 -5.52
CA TYR A 34 -3.68 -1.64 -6.12
C TYR A 34 -3.43 -0.28 -5.46
N PHE A 35 -4.49 0.49 -5.18
CA PHE A 35 -4.36 1.76 -4.48
C PHE A 35 -3.80 1.59 -3.07
N THR A 36 -4.24 0.56 -2.36
CA THR A 36 -3.74 0.23 -1.02
C THR A 36 -2.25 -0.04 -1.08
N VAL A 37 -1.81 -0.99 -1.92
CA VAL A 37 -0.39 -1.30 -2.06
C VAL A 37 0.43 -0.08 -2.45
N TYR A 38 -0.04 0.68 -3.45
CA TYR A 38 0.65 1.88 -3.91
C TYR A 38 0.82 2.91 -2.78
N ALA A 39 -0.21 3.13 -1.98
CA ALA A 39 -0.13 4.02 -0.83
C ALA A 39 0.83 3.51 0.25
N LEU A 40 0.78 2.21 0.59
CA LEU A 40 1.63 1.61 1.62
C LEU A 40 3.11 1.66 1.21
N GLU A 41 3.45 1.22 -0.01
CA GLU A 41 4.81 1.29 -0.55
C GLU A 41 5.28 2.75 -0.71
N GLY A 42 4.36 3.62 -1.11
CA GLY A 42 4.54 5.07 -1.23
C GLY A 42 4.89 5.72 0.11
N PHE A 43 4.24 5.34 1.20
CA PHE A 43 4.58 5.82 2.53
C PHE A 43 5.92 5.25 3.00
N LEU A 44 6.11 3.92 2.93
CA LEU A 44 7.30 3.27 3.46
C LEU A 44 8.58 3.82 2.84
N ALA A 45 8.62 4.01 1.52
CA ALA A 45 9.85 4.53 0.94
C ALA A 45 10.02 6.06 1.00
N ARG A 46 9.00 6.82 1.44
CA ARG A 46 9.23 8.16 1.99
C ARG A 46 9.87 8.04 3.37
N LEU A 47 9.33 7.18 4.22
CA LEU A 47 9.83 6.95 5.58
C LEU A 47 11.30 6.51 5.56
N THR A 48 11.69 5.55 4.71
CA THR A 48 13.09 5.10 4.60
C THR A 48 14.04 6.17 4.08
N SER A 49 13.52 7.18 3.36
CA SER A 49 14.29 8.31 2.85
C SER A 49 14.28 9.50 3.81
N SER A 50 13.51 9.42 4.89
CA SER A 50 13.38 10.46 5.90
C SER A 50 14.48 10.36 6.95
N PRO A 51 14.80 11.45 7.64
CA PRO A 51 15.68 11.41 8.82
C PRO A 51 15.08 10.60 9.99
N PHE A 52 13.78 10.25 9.94
CA PHE A 52 13.09 9.49 10.98
C PHE A 52 13.19 7.97 10.80
N ALA A 53 13.71 7.49 9.66
CA ALA A 53 13.88 6.06 9.39
C ALA A 53 14.48 5.25 10.56
N PRO A 54 15.57 5.69 11.23
CA PRO A 54 16.17 4.91 12.33
C PRO A 54 15.28 4.78 13.57
N ASP A 55 14.28 5.65 13.71
CA ASP A 55 13.37 5.63 14.86
C ASP A 55 12.29 4.55 14.72
N PHE A 56 12.09 3.99 13.53
CA PHE A 56 10.98 3.07 13.25
C PHE A 56 11.44 1.66 12.85
N VAL A 57 10.68 0.65 13.30
CA VAL A 57 10.81 -0.75 12.92
C VAL A 57 9.51 -1.25 12.32
N LEU A 58 9.55 -1.69 11.07
CA LEU A 58 8.41 -2.31 10.38
C LEU A 58 8.03 -3.66 11.01
N LYS A 59 6.73 -3.86 11.20
CA LYS A 59 6.14 -5.07 11.78
C LYS A 59 4.87 -5.46 11.01
N GLY A 60 4.20 -6.51 11.49
CA GLY A 60 2.83 -6.84 11.10
C GLY A 60 2.67 -7.29 9.64
N GLY A 61 1.46 -7.06 9.10
CA GLY A 61 1.01 -7.65 7.84
C GLY A 61 1.84 -7.23 6.62
N VAL A 62 2.33 -5.98 6.61
CA VAL A 62 3.18 -5.46 5.54
C VAL A 62 4.56 -6.15 5.53
N LEU A 63 5.16 -6.36 6.72
CA LEU A 63 6.40 -7.13 6.83
C LEU A 63 6.20 -8.57 6.32
N MET A 64 5.12 -9.23 6.77
CA MET A 64 4.82 -10.59 6.34
C MET A 64 4.56 -10.69 4.83
N ALA A 65 3.98 -9.65 4.23
CA ALA A 65 3.78 -9.59 2.79
C ALA A 65 5.10 -9.60 1.99
N ALA A 66 6.18 -9.04 2.55
CA ALA A 66 7.51 -9.11 1.96
C ALA A 66 8.07 -10.55 1.94
N PHE A 67 7.72 -11.38 2.93
CA PHE A 67 8.14 -12.79 3.05
C PHE A 67 7.14 -13.78 2.42
N ALA A 68 6.39 -13.35 1.41
CA ALA A 68 5.40 -14.16 0.67
C ALA A 68 4.21 -14.71 1.50
N SER A 69 4.11 -14.36 2.79
CA SER A 69 2.93 -14.66 3.61
C SER A 69 1.93 -13.51 3.49
N ARG A 70 1.16 -13.52 2.39
CA ARG A 70 0.36 -12.35 1.99
C ARG A 70 -1.12 -12.53 2.31
N ARG A 71 -1.56 -11.94 3.42
CA ARG A 71 -2.97 -11.58 3.64
C ARG A 71 -3.16 -10.11 3.18
N PRO A 72 -4.32 -9.73 2.62
CA PRO A 72 -4.63 -8.32 2.41
C PRO A 72 -4.47 -7.54 3.72
N THR A 73 -3.62 -6.52 3.70
CA THR A 73 -3.42 -5.57 4.80
C THR A 73 -3.67 -4.17 4.27
N ARG A 74 -4.34 -3.35 5.07
CA ARG A 74 -4.59 -1.94 4.77
C ARG A 74 -3.76 -1.01 5.65
N ASP A 75 -3.15 -1.57 6.68
CA ASP A 75 -2.46 -0.84 7.72
C ASP A 75 -0.95 -1.11 7.66
N ILE A 76 -0.16 -0.14 8.13
CA ILE A 76 1.29 -0.28 8.35
C ILE A 76 1.52 -0.28 9.85
N ASP A 77 2.08 -1.37 10.37
CA ASP A 77 2.46 -1.46 11.77
C ASP A 77 3.94 -1.05 11.92
N LEU A 78 4.19 0.00 12.68
CA LEU A 78 5.53 0.46 13.03
C LEU A 78 5.68 0.50 14.55
N ALA A 79 6.80 -0.01 15.06
CA ALA A 79 7.22 0.31 16.41
C ALA A 79 8.24 1.44 16.37
N ALA A 80 8.06 2.42 17.25
CA ALA A 80 8.96 3.56 17.35
C ALA A 80 9.92 3.41 18.54
N ARG A 81 11.13 3.93 18.41
CA ARG A 81 12.14 4.06 19.46
C ARG A 81 12.59 5.52 19.52
N GLY A 82 12.76 6.06 20.73
CA GLY A 82 13.15 7.46 20.90
C GLY A 82 12.08 8.47 20.46
N LEU A 83 10.85 8.02 20.23
CA LEU A 83 9.69 8.83 19.90
C LEU A 83 8.83 9.05 21.16
N SER A 84 8.54 10.31 21.48
CA SER A 84 7.52 10.67 22.46
C SER A 84 6.18 10.04 22.07
N ASN A 85 5.42 9.52 23.04
CA ASN A 85 4.07 9.01 22.81
C ASN A 85 3.01 10.13 22.75
N ASP A 86 3.45 11.34 22.42
CA ASP A 86 2.58 12.49 22.18
C ASP A 86 2.03 12.47 20.75
N ILE A 87 0.74 12.73 20.61
CA ILE A 87 0.04 12.65 19.33
C ILE A 87 0.57 13.72 18.36
N ALA A 88 0.85 14.93 18.84
CA ALA A 88 1.33 16.01 17.98
C ALA A 88 2.73 15.72 17.43
N ASP A 89 3.60 15.13 18.25
CA ASP A 89 4.93 14.69 17.82
C ASP A 89 4.89 13.59 16.75
N VAL A 90 3.99 12.60 16.91
CA VAL A 90 3.78 11.54 15.92
C VAL A 90 3.22 12.12 14.62
N GLU A 91 2.19 12.95 14.71
CA GLU A 91 1.54 13.59 13.57
C GLU A 91 2.53 14.45 12.77
N ALA A 92 3.35 15.24 13.46
CA ALA A 92 4.37 16.08 12.82
C ALA A 92 5.39 15.26 12.03
N ARG A 93 5.83 14.11 12.55
CA ARG A 93 6.75 13.20 11.84
C ARG A 93 6.09 12.55 10.64
N VAL A 94 4.83 12.10 10.76
CA VAL A 94 4.07 11.55 9.64
C VAL A 94 3.88 12.59 8.55
N ARG A 95 3.53 13.83 8.90
CA ARG A 95 3.38 14.95 7.95
C ARG A 95 4.67 15.25 7.21
N LYS A 96 5.78 15.40 7.92
CA LYS A 96 7.10 15.60 7.30
C LYS A 96 7.50 14.43 6.40
N THR A 97 7.12 13.22 6.76
CA THR A 97 7.36 12.03 5.93
C THR A 97 6.59 12.09 4.62
N ILE A 98 5.30 12.44 4.64
CA ILE A 98 4.49 12.49 3.40
C ILE A 98 4.89 13.63 2.45
N GLU A 99 5.52 14.70 2.98
CA GLU A 99 6.05 15.83 2.21
C GLU A 99 7.31 15.50 1.42
N ILE A 100 8.02 14.40 1.76
CA ILE A 100 9.22 13.98 1.03
C ILE A 100 8.82 13.66 -0.42
N GLU A 101 9.41 14.43 -1.34
CA GLU A 101 9.25 14.21 -2.76
C GLU A 101 9.74 12.81 -3.13
N ARG A 102 8.93 12.12 -3.92
CA ARG A 102 9.32 10.83 -4.50
C ARG A 102 9.28 10.91 -6.00
N GLU A 103 10.40 10.54 -6.60
CA GLU A 103 10.47 10.30 -8.03
C GLU A 103 9.80 8.96 -8.36
N ASP A 104 8.47 8.96 -8.40
CA ASP A 104 7.72 7.80 -8.87
C ASP A 104 7.75 7.80 -10.41
N ARG A 105 8.77 7.17 -11.00
CA ARG A 105 8.84 7.00 -12.46
C ARG A 105 7.61 6.24 -12.95
N HIS A 106 6.92 6.78 -13.96
CA HIS A 106 5.66 6.25 -14.49
C HIS A 106 5.72 4.75 -14.85
N ARG A 107 6.89 4.25 -15.28
CA ARG A 107 7.11 2.84 -15.64
C ARG A 107 7.14 1.87 -14.45
N ASP A 108 7.50 2.35 -13.26
CA ASP A 108 7.73 1.51 -12.08
C ASP A 108 6.48 1.38 -11.20
N ARG A 109 5.53 2.32 -11.30
CA ARG A 109 4.29 2.37 -10.50
C ARG A 109 3.40 1.13 -10.68
N PRO A 110 2.98 0.75 -11.91
CA PRO A 110 2.09 -0.40 -12.10
C PRO A 110 2.76 -1.74 -11.81
N ARG A 111 4.05 -1.90 -12.13
CA ARG A 111 4.77 -3.17 -11.97
C ARG A 111 4.95 -3.59 -10.51
N ARG A 112 5.26 -2.64 -9.63
CA ARG A 112 5.42 -2.92 -8.20
C ARG A 112 4.09 -3.32 -7.56
N ALA A 113 3.04 -2.54 -7.84
CA ALA A 113 1.69 -2.86 -7.37
C ALA A 113 1.19 -4.21 -7.90
N GLU A 114 1.48 -4.54 -9.17
CA GLU A 114 1.15 -5.84 -9.76
C GLU A 114 1.81 -7.01 -9.02
N HIS A 115 3.13 -6.94 -8.80
CA HIS A 115 3.88 -7.99 -8.11
C HIS A 115 3.37 -8.19 -6.67
N ALA A 116 3.05 -7.10 -5.97
CA ALA A 116 2.50 -7.14 -4.63
C ALA A 116 1.09 -7.75 -4.59
N VAL A 117 0.18 -7.30 -5.47
CA VAL A 117 -1.22 -7.78 -5.55
C VAL A 117 -1.29 -9.25 -6.01
N ALA A 118 -0.41 -9.69 -6.91
CA ALA A 118 -0.37 -11.07 -7.39
C ALA A 118 -0.14 -12.08 -6.24
N GLY A 119 0.71 -11.74 -5.26
CA GLY A 119 1.00 -12.62 -4.13
C GLY A 119 -0.11 -12.71 -3.09
N LEU A 120 -1.12 -11.83 -3.09
CA LEU A 120 -2.30 -11.92 -2.18
C LEU A 120 -3.19 -13.15 -2.45
N ARG A 121 -2.91 -13.94 -3.50
CA ARG A 121 -3.73 -15.09 -3.93
C ARG A 121 -3.58 -16.36 -3.06
N GLY A 122 -2.67 -16.41 -2.11
CA GLY A 122 -2.28 -17.66 -1.42
C GLY A 122 -3.34 -18.39 -0.59
N HIS A 123 -4.58 -17.89 -0.43
CA HIS A 123 -5.55 -18.48 0.53
C HIS A 123 -7.03 -18.56 0.09
N ARG A 124 -7.36 -18.36 -1.20
CA ARG A 124 -8.76 -18.52 -1.69
C ARG A 124 -8.96 -19.71 -2.63
N ARG A 125 -8.29 -20.83 -2.37
CA ARG A 125 -8.64 -22.14 -2.95
C ARG A 125 -8.63 -23.21 -1.87
N GLY A 126 -9.76 -23.38 -1.21
CA GLY A 126 -10.04 -24.46 -0.28
C GLY A 126 -11.42 -24.24 0.32
N LEU A 127 -12.25 -25.28 0.32
CA LEU A 127 -13.64 -25.32 0.78
C LEU A 127 -14.71 -24.92 -0.24
N ALA A 128 -14.77 -25.65 -1.35
CA ALA A 128 -16.05 -26.01 -1.94
C ALA A 128 -16.09 -27.54 -2.02
N GLU A 129 -16.59 -28.17 -0.96
CA GLU A 129 -16.92 -29.60 -1.01
C GLU A 129 -18.14 -29.81 -1.93
N PRO A 130 -18.11 -30.82 -2.82
CA PRO A 130 -19.26 -31.14 -3.63
C PRO A 130 -20.32 -31.80 -2.75
N LYS A 131 -21.51 -31.19 -2.65
CA LYS A 131 -22.69 -31.84 -2.07
C LYS A 131 -23.07 -33.02 -2.96
N HIS A 132 -22.69 -34.23 -2.54
CA HIS A 132 -23.25 -35.46 -3.07
C HIS A 132 -24.77 -35.46 -2.82
N ARG A 133 -25.55 -35.35 -3.90
CA ARG A 133 -26.97 -35.73 -3.90
C ARG A 133 -27.03 -37.25 -3.89
N HIS A 134 -27.39 -37.85 -2.76
CA HIS A 134 -27.96 -39.20 -2.79
C HIS A 134 -29.45 -39.12 -3.14
N ARG A 135 -29.83 -40.06 -4.01
CA ARG A 135 -31.19 -40.36 -4.44
C ARG A 135 -32.02 -40.87 -3.28
#